data_AF-A0A1G0PC96-F1
#
_entry.id   AF-A0A1G0PC96-F1
#
_cell.length_a   1.000
_cell.length_b   1.000
_cell.length_c   1.000
_cell.angle_alpha   90.00
_cell.angle_beta   90.00
_cell.angle_gamma   90.00
#
_symmetry.space_group_name_H-M   'P 1'
#
loop_
_entity.id
_entity.type
_entity.pdbx_description
1 polymer ?
#
loop_
_entity_poly.entity_id
_entity_poly.type
_entity_poly.pdbx_seq_one_letter_code
_entity_poly.pdbx_strand_id
1 'polypeptide(L)'
;MFLLSIIYFFTREPYYSTITVSIIISLFTVYLLAFKISTISNNSILILIALIFSKAFVDYSTSGLENPLTHLLITIFFIISLGKDTDRKIVLLSLITSIAAINRMDSILLLLPSLVFSIYKTGWRISIKQFLLGTIPLIAWISFSLFYYGFAFPNTAYAKLNNGINESELISQGSYYLLNSFYMDPLTLPVILGGLVIPFLFKRNVFFPAAFGILFYLIYIVIIGGDFMSGRFLSSPFLIAIIILSQTELRWRKTIIALSVIVFLGLMAPYPTIFSSTTYGLGPKIVKGFRIGPYILTTFDNGIADERLFYYQFTGLLNHKKLKEHPWVKKAFQVKEEKSSPIVYTIAGIFGYYAGPQIHIVDPWALGDPLLSKLPATEYWRVGSKIQPGEKWWRIGHFARKIPGGYLETIKTGEKHLEDKSLREYYDKLLFVIKGDLFDTQRLKEIINLNFGKYDYLVNAYNSKLEHH
;
A
#
# COMPACT_ATOMS: atom_id res chain seq x y z
N MET A 1 9.60 -3.47 -5.87
CA MET A 1 9.94 -3.48 -7.32
C MET A 1 11.33 -4.01 -7.58
N PHE A 2 12.42 -3.34 -7.17
CA PHE A 2 13.80 -3.78 -7.49
C PHE A 2 14.10 -5.26 -7.20
N LEU A 3 13.72 -5.73 -6.02
CA LEU A 3 13.90 -7.14 -5.65
C LEU A 3 13.22 -8.09 -6.64
N LEU A 4 11.95 -7.83 -6.97
CA LEU A 4 11.20 -8.66 -7.91
C LEU A 4 11.72 -8.52 -9.35
N SER A 5 12.16 -7.33 -9.76
CA SER A 5 12.73 -7.10 -11.09
C SER A 5 14.01 -7.89 -11.31
N ILE A 6 14.87 -8.00 -10.29
CA ILE A 6 16.09 -8.82 -10.34
C ILE A 6 15.72 -10.30 -10.53
N ILE A 7 14.78 -10.82 -9.75
CA ILE A 7 14.37 -12.23 -9.89
C ILE A 7 13.69 -12.48 -11.24
N TYR A 8 12.78 -11.59 -11.64
CA TYR A 8 12.09 -11.65 -12.92
C TYR A 8 13.06 -11.60 -14.12
N PHE A 9 14.18 -10.88 -14.01
CA PHE A 9 15.20 -10.85 -15.06
C PHE A 9 15.74 -12.25 -15.38
N PHE A 10 15.89 -13.12 -14.36
CA PHE A 10 16.35 -14.49 -14.56
C PHE A 10 15.22 -15.47 -14.90
N THR A 11 14.08 -15.35 -14.23
CA THR A 11 12.99 -16.34 -14.38
C THR A 11 12.08 -16.07 -15.56
N ARG A 12 11.93 -14.80 -15.97
CA ARG A 12 10.95 -14.31 -16.95
C ARG A 12 9.50 -14.72 -16.65
N GLU A 13 9.23 -15.14 -15.42
CA GLU A 13 7.96 -15.67 -14.98
C GLU A 13 7.54 -14.87 -13.73
N PRO A 14 6.57 -13.95 -13.81
CA PRO A 14 6.30 -13.03 -12.72
C PRO A 14 5.43 -13.65 -11.62
N TYR A 15 4.59 -14.64 -11.93
CA TYR A 15 3.56 -15.12 -11.01
C TYR A 15 4.18 -15.96 -9.88
N TYR A 16 4.86 -17.06 -10.23
CA TYR A 16 5.53 -17.94 -9.28
C TYR A 16 6.72 -17.25 -8.64
N SER A 17 7.47 -16.43 -9.38
CA SER A 17 8.60 -15.68 -8.79
C SER A 17 8.13 -14.76 -7.68
N THR A 18 7.05 -14.01 -7.90
CA THR A 18 6.52 -13.08 -6.91
C THR A 18 6.02 -13.80 -5.66
N ILE A 19 5.25 -14.88 -5.84
CA ILE A 19 4.75 -15.70 -4.71
C ILE A 19 5.91 -16.32 -3.95
N THR A 20 6.88 -16.92 -4.65
CA THR A 20 8.02 -17.62 -4.02
C THR A 20 8.89 -16.66 -3.22
N VAL A 21 9.24 -15.51 -3.81
CA VAL A 21 10.02 -14.48 -3.11
C VAL A 21 9.28 -13.98 -1.87
N SER A 22 7.98 -13.72 -1.99
CA SER A 22 7.15 -13.29 -0.86
C SER A 22 7.10 -14.34 0.26
N ILE A 23 6.93 -15.62 -0.09
CA ILE A 23 6.95 -16.74 0.87
C ILE A 23 8.31 -16.81 1.58
N ILE A 24 9.42 -16.76 0.84
CA ILE A 24 10.77 -16.86 1.43
C ILE A 24 11.00 -15.71 2.43
N ILE A 25 10.66 -14.48 2.05
CA ILE A 25 10.82 -13.31 2.91
C ILE A 25 9.93 -13.41 4.16
N SER A 26 8.67 -13.83 3.99
CA SER A 26 7.73 -13.98 5.10
C SER A 26 8.15 -15.10 6.05
N LEU A 27 8.58 -16.26 5.54
CA LEU A 27 9.12 -17.34 6.37
C LEU A 27 10.38 -16.92 7.11
N PHE A 28 11.27 -16.16 6.46
CA PHE A 28 12.46 -15.64 7.11
C PHE A 28 12.10 -14.63 8.21
N THR A 29 11.09 -13.79 7.98
CA THR A 29 10.54 -12.89 9.01
C THR A 29 10.01 -13.68 10.20
N VAL A 30 9.19 -14.70 9.96
CA VAL A 30 8.65 -15.59 11.01
C VAL A 30 9.78 -16.30 11.78
N TYR A 31 10.80 -16.79 11.08
CA TYR A 31 11.98 -17.37 11.70
C TYR A 31 12.69 -16.39 12.64
N LEU A 32 12.93 -15.16 12.18
CA LEU A 32 13.57 -14.13 13.01
C LEU A 32 12.71 -13.77 14.25
N LEU A 33 11.39 -13.67 14.10
CA LEU A 33 10.49 -13.43 15.24
C LEU A 33 10.56 -14.57 16.26
N ALA A 34 10.44 -15.81 15.80
CA ALA A 34 10.34 -16.99 16.66
C ALA A 34 11.65 -17.35 17.36
N PHE A 35 12.81 -17.09 16.73
CA PHE A 35 14.11 -17.57 17.21
C PHE A 35 15.13 -16.48 17.54
N LYS A 36 14.95 -15.23 17.09
CA LYS A 36 15.88 -14.13 17.41
C LYS A 36 15.27 -13.07 18.32
N ILE A 37 13.99 -12.74 18.15
CA ILE A 37 13.29 -11.77 19.00
C ILE A 37 12.74 -12.44 20.26
N SER A 38 12.07 -13.57 20.12
CA SER A 38 11.54 -14.30 21.27
C SER A 38 12.67 -14.94 22.08
N THR A 39 12.90 -14.44 23.30
CA THR A 39 13.88 -14.99 24.23
C THR A 39 13.33 -16.17 25.04
N ILE A 40 12.02 -16.46 24.92
CA ILE A 40 11.29 -17.46 25.72
C ILE A 40 10.53 -18.41 24.81
N SER A 41 10.78 -19.72 24.91
CA SER A 41 10.19 -20.75 24.04
C SER A 41 8.66 -20.73 23.99
N ASN A 42 8.00 -20.51 25.12
CA ASN A 42 6.53 -20.42 25.20
C ASN A 42 5.96 -19.23 24.42
N ASN A 43 6.68 -18.10 24.37
CA ASN A 43 6.25 -16.91 23.66
C ASN A 43 6.36 -17.11 22.14
N SER A 44 7.32 -17.93 21.68
CA SER A 44 7.43 -18.27 20.26
C SER A 44 6.18 -18.98 19.74
N ILE A 45 5.56 -19.86 20.54
CA ILE A 45 4.31 -20.53 20.16
C ILE A 45 3.16 -19.51 20.06
N LEU A 46 3.02 -18.63 21.05
CA LEU A 46 2.01 -17.56 21.02
C LEU A 46 2.14 -16.68 19.78
N ILE A 47 3.36 -16.27 19.44
CA ILE A 47 3.67 -15.48 18.24
C ILE A 47 3.22 -16.24 17.00
N LEU A 48 3.69 -17.48 16.82
CA LEU A 48 3.38 -18.27 15.62
C LEU A 48 1.87 -18.46 15.43
N ILE A 49 1.15 -18.77 16.50
CA ILE A 49 -0.31 -18.92 16.46
C ILE A 49 -0.97 -17.57 16.13
N ALA A 50 -0.56 -16.46 16.74
CA ALA A 50 -1.11 -15.15 16.40
C ALA A 50 -0.87 -14.77 14.93
N LEU A 51 0.33 -15.03 14.40
CA LEU A 51 0.66 -14.76 12.99
C LEU A 51 -0.19 -15.61 12.04
N ILE A 52 -0.39 -16.90 12.34
CA ILE A 52 -1.20 -17.81 11.51
C ILE A 52 -2.67 -17.40 11.47
N PHE A 53 -3.22 -16.99 12.62
CA PHE A 53 -4.64 -16.67 12.74
C PHE A 53 -4.99 -15.21 12.36
N SER A 54 -4.00 -14.32 12.25
CA SER A 54 -4.22 -12.96 11.76
C SER A 54 -4.36 -12.95 10.24
N LYS A 55 -5.57 -12.63 9.76
CA LYS A 55 -5.84 -12.45 8.33
C LYS A 55 -5.04 -11.29 7.75
N ALA A 56 -4.94 -10.18 8.48
CA ALA A 56 -4.14 -9.02 8.09
C ALA A 56 -2.65 -9.36 7.92
N PHE A 57 -2.10 -10.32 8.65
CA PHE A 57 -0.74 -10.79 8.43
C PHE A 57 -0.65 -11.77 7.25
N VAL A 58 -1.46 -12.84 7.27
CA VAL A 58 -1.40 -13.93 6.28
C VAL A 58 -1.67 -13.45 4.85
N ASP A 59 -2.71 -12.63 4.65
CA ASP A 59 -3.11 -12.20 3.30
C ASP A 59 -2.05 -11.35 2.61
N TYR A 60 -1.25 -10.63 3.39
CA TYR A 60 -0.21 -9.73 2.89
C TYR A 60 1.19 -10.34 3.02
N SER A 61 1.29 -11.62 3.38
CA SER A 61 2.57 -12.36 3.43
C SER A 61 2.97 -12.97 2.08
N THR A 62 2.02 -13.19 1.16
CA THR A 62 2.27 -13.89 -0.11
C THR A 62 1.63 -13.23 -1.33
N SER A 63 1.02 -12.05 -1.16
CA SER A 63 0.25 -11.35 -2.20
C SER A 63 1.09 -10.67 -3.28
N GLY A 64 2.41 -10.62 -3.13
CA GLY A 64 3.29 -9.89 -4.06
C GLY A 64 3.31 -8.37 -3.86
N LEU A 65 2.64 -7.88 -2.82
CA LEU A 65 2.71 -6.49 -2.38
C LEU A 65 4.03 -6.23 -1.62
N GLU A 66 4.24 -4.98 -1.20
CA GLU A 66 5.43 -4.54 -0.46
C GLU A 66 5.53 -5.09 0.98
N ASN A 67 4.41 -5.58 1.51
CA ASN A 67 4.25 -5.99 2.91
C ASN A 67 5.26 -7.03 3.41
N PRO A 68 5.59 -8.13 2.70
CA PRO A 68 6.57 -9.11 3.18
C PRO A 68 7.93 -8.46 3.47
N LEU A 69 8.39 -7.58 2.56
CA LEU A 69 9.66 -6.87 2.74
C LEU A 69 9.56 -5.83 3.86
N THR A 70 8.43 -5.13 3.99
CA THR A 70 8.17 -4.22 5.13
C THR A 70 8.25 -4.96 6.45
N HIS A 71 7.64 -6.15 6.55
CA HIS A 71 7.66 -6.99 7.75
C HIS A 71 9.07 -7.43 8.10
N LEU A 72 9.86 -7.86 7.11
CA LEU A 72 11.26 -8.22 7.31
C LEU A 72 12.09 -7.03 7.81
N LEU A 73 11.96 -5.86 7.17
CA LEU A 73 12.70 -4.66 7.54
C LEU A 73 12.35 -4.18 8.95
N ILE A 74 11.06 -4.17 9.32
CA ILE A 74 10.62 -3.88 10.69
C ILE A 74 11.23 -4.87 11.69
N THR A 75 11.22 -6.16 11.36
CA THR A 75 11.76 -7.20 12.24
C THR A 75 13.27 -7.03 12.45
N ILE A 76 14.04 -6.80 11.37
CA ILE A 76 15.49 -6.54 11.46
C ILE A 76 15.75 -5.25 12.24
N PHE A 77 14.96 -4.20 12.02
CA PHE A 77 15.06 -2.95 12.77
C PHE A 77 14.94 -3.19 14.27
N PHE A 78 13.93 -3.94 14.71
CA PHE A 78 13.74 -4.21 16.15
C PHE A 78 14.77 -5.18 16.73
N ILE A 79 15.29 -6.14 15.96
CA ILE A 79 16.44 -6.96 16.40
C ILE A 79 17.64 -6.07 16.74
N ILE A 80 17.95 -5.09 15.89
CA ILE A 80 19.08 -4.17 16.11
C ILE A 80 18.77 -3.18 17.24
N SER A 81 17.53 -2.66 17.27
CA SER A 81 17.11 -1.66 18.27
C SER A 81 17.13 -2.23 19.69
N LEU A 82 16.69 -3.48 19.86
CA LEU A 82 16.63 -4.18 21.16
C LEU A 82 17.94 -4.89 21.51
N GLY A 83 18.82 -5.10 20.53
CA GLY A 83 20.15 -5.66 20.73
C GLY A 83 21.11 -4.71 21.47
N LYS A 84 22.34 -5.22 21.71
CA LYS A 84 23.42 -4.49 22.37
C LYS A 84 23.74 -3.17 21.65
N ASP A 85 24.06 -2.14 22.42
CA ASP A 85 24.52 -0.88 21.86
C ASP A 85 25.91 -1.08 21.22
N THR A 86 26.05 -0.59 19.99
CA THR A 86 27.28 -0.66 19.20
C THR A 86 27.47 0.67 18.48
N ASP A 87 28.70 1.01 18.12
CA ASP A 87 29.03 2.26 17.42
C ASP A 87 28.33 2.41 16.06
N ARG A 88 27.84 1.31 15.48
CA ARG A 88 27.15 1.28 14.18
C ARG A 88 25.62 1.29 14.31
N LYS A 89 25.08 1.23 15.53
CA LYS A 89 23.64 1.04 15.78
C LYS A 89 22.80 2.12 15.08
N ILE A 90 23.14 3.40 15.22
CA ILE A 90 22.37 4.48 14.60
C ILE A 90 22.47 4.45 13.07
N VAL A 91 23.66 4.15 12.51
CA VAL A 91 23.83 3.99 11.05
C VAL A 91 22.89 2.89 10.55
N LEU A 92 22.88 1.72 11.20
CA LEU A 92 22.06 0.59 10.79
C LEU A 92 20.56 0.85 10.93
N LEU A 93 20.12 1.44 12.04
CA LEU A 93 18.71 1.79 12.23
C LEU A 93 18.25 2.85 11.20
N SER A 94 19.09 3.84 10.90
CA SER A 94 18.81 4.87 9.90
C SER A 94 18.79 4.30 8.48
N LEU A 95 19.72 3.37 8.19
CA LEU A 95 19.77 2.63 6.93
C LEU A 95 18.50 1.80 6.71
N ILE A 96 18.09 1.02 7.70
CA ILE A 96 16.89 0.19 7.59
C ILE A 96 15.65 1.07 7.49
N THR A 97 15.56 2.16 8.25
CA THR A 97 14.44 3.12 8.15
C THR A 97 14.36 3.73 6.74
N SER A 98 15.51 4.03 6.14
CA SER A 98 15.59 4.58 4.78
C SER A 98 15.16 3.57 3.72
N ILE A 99 15.63 2.31 3.82
CA ILE A 99 15.21 1.24 2.92
C ILE A 99 13.72 0.91 3.11
N ALA A 100 13.23 0.93 4.35
CA ALA A 100 11.81 0.76 4.65
C ALA A 100 10.97 1.88 4.04
N ALA A 101 11.42 3.13 4.09
CA ALA A 101 10.76 4.26 3.45
C ALA A 101 10.72 4.13 1.92
N ILE A 102 11.79 3.63 1.30
CA ILE A 102 11.82 3.36 -0.16
C ILE A 102 10.86 2.23 -0.51
N ASN A 103 10.75 1.20 0.33
CA ASN A 103 9.78 0.12 0.14
C ASN A 103 8.34 0.62 0.31
N ARG A 104 8.10 1.42 1.36
CA ARG A 104 6.82 2.01 1.72
C ARG A 104 7.02 3.24 2.61
N MET A 105 6.73 4.43 2.09
CA MET A 105 7.15 5.70 2.70
C MET A 105 6.54 5.97 4.09
N ASP A 106 5.32 5.53 4.33
CA ASP A 106 4.63 5.68 5.61
C ASP A 106 5.15 4.75 6.73
N SER A 107 6.00 3.76 6.39
CA SER A 107 6.71 2.96 7.41
C SER A 107 7.62 3.80 8.30
N ILE A 108 8.01 5.01 7.86
CA ILE A 108 8.71 6.00 8.68
C ILE A 108 7.93 6.28 9.97
N LEU A 109 6.59 6.39 9.93
CA LEU A 109 5.79 6.68 11.12
C LEU A 109 5.92 5.59 12.19
N LEU A 110 6.12 4.33 11.76
CA LEU A 110 6.30 3.18 12.65
C LEU A 110 7.70 3.13 13.27
N LEU A 111 8.73 3.48 12.50
CA LEU A 111 10.14 3.28 12.89
C LEU A 111 10.78 4.52 13.51
N LEU A 112 10.36 5.71 13.09
CA LEU A 112 10.98 6.98 13.47
C LEU A 112 10.99 7.22 14.98
N PRO A 113 9.92 6.96 15.76
CA PRO A 113 9.99 7.16 17.21
C PRO A 113 11.09 6.33 17.89
N SER A 114 11.25 5.07 17.50
CA SER A 114 12.29 4.16 18.03
C SER A 114 13.70 4.58 17.58
N LEU A 115 13.84 5.11 16.36
CA LEU A 115 15.10 5.67 15.88
C LEU A 115 15.48 6.94 16.65
N VAL A 116 14.55 7.87 16.82
CA VAL A 116 14.74 9.11 17.58
C VAL A 116 15.10 8.80 19.03
N PHE A 117 14.43 7.83 19.65
CA PHE A 117 14.77 7.39 21.00
C PHE A 117 16.19 6.81 21.10
N SER A 118 16.63 6.05 20.08
CA SER A 118 18.00 5.53 20.02
C SER A 118 19.02 6.66 19.86
N ILE A 119 18.75 7.65 18.99
CA ILE A 119 19.58 8.85 18.82
C ILE A 119 19.68 9.65 20.12
N TYR A 120 18.56 9.80 20.83
CA TYR A 120 18.51 10.47 22.12
C TYR A 120 19.39 9.77 23.16
N LYS A 121 19.32 8.44 23.26
CA LYS A 121 20.15 7.65 24.18
C LYS A 121 21.64 7.76 23.90
N THR A 122 22.05 7.72 22.63
CA THR A 122 23.47 7.81 22.25
C THR A 122 23.98 9.26 22.29
N GLY A 123 23.11 10.24 22.12
CA GLY A 123 23.44 11.66 22.03
C GLY A 123 23.50 12.17 20.59
N TRP A 124 22.89 13.34 20.36
CA TRP A 124 22.65 13.88 19.02
C TRP A 124 23.93 14.23 18.23
N ARG A 125 24.96 14.75 18.90
CA ARG A 125 26.21 15.20 18.25
C ARG A 125 26.98 14.06 17.58
N ILE A 126 26.98 12.89 18.21
CA ILE A 126 27.61 11.67 17.69
C ILE A 126 26.71 11.07 16.61
N SER A 127 25.41 11.06 16.88
CA SER A 127 24.41 10.38 16.06
C SER A 127 24.15 11.08 14.72
N ILE A 128 24.32 12.40 14.58
CA ILE A 128 23.94 13.12 13.36
C ILE A 128 24.71 12.64 12.12
N LYS A 129 26.03 12.42 12.24
CA LYS A 129 26.84 11.89 11.13
C LYS A 129 26.41 10.47 10.75
N GLN A 130 26.09 9.65 11.76
CA GLN A 130 25.65 8.28 11.57
C GLN A 130 24.26 8.20 10.93
N PHE A 131 23.35 9.07 11.38
CA PHE A 131 22.03 9.23 10.82
C PHE A 131 22.10 9.64 9.36
N LEU A 132 22.87 10.70 9.04
CA LEU A 132 23.06 11.17 7.67
C LEU A 132 23.61 10.06 6.76
N LEU A 133 24.60 9.31 7.23
CA LEU A 133 25.17 8.17 6.51
C LEU A 133 24.12 7.08 6.22
N GLY A 134 23.29 6.74 7.21
CA GLY A 134 22.21 5.77 7.01
C GLY A 134 21.08 6.29 6.11
N THR A 135 20.88 7.61 6.01
CA THR A 135 19.83 8.19 5.15
C THR A 135 20.17 8.29 3.67
N ILE A 136 21.42 7.99 3.28
CA ILE A 136 21.88 8.08 1.89
C ILE A 136 20.97 7.37 0.89
N PRO A 137 20.47 6.13 1.12
CA PRO A 137 19.62 5.46 0.14
C PRO A 137 18.31 6.21 -0.14
N LEU A 138 17.69 6.81 0.88
CA LEU A 138 16.44 7.54 0.71
C LEU A 138 16.68 8.85 -0.05
N ILE A 139 17.75 9.57 0.29
CA ILE A 139 18.16 10.79 -0.42
C ILE A 139 18.46 10.46 -1.89
N ALA A 140 19.23 9.39 -2.14
CA ALA A 140 19.55 8.95 -3.49
C ALA A 140 18.29 8.58 -4.29
N TRP A 141 17.32 7.91 -3.66
CA TRP A 141 16.04 7.57 -4.31
C TRP A 141 15.21 8.80 -4.65
N ILE A 142 15.09 9.77 -3.74
CA ILE A 142 14.32 11.01 -3.99
C ILE A 142 15.01 11.87 -5.05
N SER A 143 16.34 11.97 -5.02
CA SER A 143 17.10 12.66 -6.07
C SER A 143 16.93 11.98 -7.42
N PHE A 144 16.97 10.64 -7.45
CA PHE A 144 16.69 9.86 -8.65
C PHE A 144 15.25 10.05 -9.14
N SER A 145 14.24 10.04 -8.27
CA SER A 145 12.85 10.20 -8.68
C SER A 145 12.58 11.57 -9.27
N LEU A 146 13.13 12.63 -8.65
CA LEU A 146 13.09 13.98 -9.21
C LEU A 146 13.78 14.07 -10.58
N PHE A 147 14.96 13.48 -10.72
CA PHE A 147 15.68 13.50 -12.00
C PHE A 147 14.98 12.69 -13.09
N TYR A 148 14.60 11.44 -12.79
CA TYR A 148 14.10 10.48 -13.77
C TYR A 148 12.60 10.64 -14.05
N TYR A 149 11.76 10.72 -13.01
CA TYR A 149 10.31 10.87 -13.15
C TYR A 149 9.84 12.33 -13.17
N GLY A 150 10.70 13.27 -12.73
CA GLY A 150 10.36 14.68 -12.65
C GLY A 150 9.60 15.09 -11.40
N PHE A 151 9.33 14.16 -10.48
CA PHE A 151 8.58 14.40 -9.26
C PHE A 151 9.18 13.60 -8.11
N ALA A 152 9.20 14.18 -6.90
CA ALA A 152 9.74 13.51 -5.72
C ALA A 152 8.90 12.29 -5.32
N PHE A 153 7.57 12.43 -5.38
CA PHE A 153 6.60 11.42 -4.98
C PHE A 153 6.02 10.66 -6.19
N PRO A 154 5.60 9.39 -6.02
CA PRO A 154 4.95 8.64 -7.08
C PRO A 154 3.62 9.29 -7.52
N ASN A 155 3.24 9.08 -8.79
CA ASN A 155 1.99 9.65 -9.34
C ASN A 155 0.74 9.30 -8.52
N THR A 156 0.72 8.10 -7.94
CA THR A 156 -0.35 7.63 -7.05
C THR A 156 -0.54 8.50 -5.80
N ALA A 157 0.50 9.19 -5.31
CA ALA A 157 0.37 10.13 -4.20
C ALA A 157 -0.46 11.35 -4.63
N TYR A 158 -0.13 11.96 -5.78
CA TYR A 158 -0.90 13.09 -6.32
C TYR A 158 -2.35 12.69 -6.62
N ALA A 159 -2.55 11.52 -7.22
CA ALA A 159 -3.88 10.98 -7.49
C ALA A 159 -4.70 10.66 -6.23
N LYS A 160 -4.07 10.46 -5.07
CA LYS A 160 -4.77 10.20 -3.80
C LYS A 160 -4.97 11.46 -2.96
N LEU A 161 -4.04 12.41 -3.00
CA LEU A 161 -4.12 13.66 -2.24
C LEU A 161 -5.09 14.65 -2.90
N ASN A 162 -5.12 14.72 -4.23
CA ASN A 162 -6.03 15.60 -4.97
C ASN A 162 -7.41 14.94 -5.19
N ASN A 163 -8.08 14.58 -4.08
CA ASN A 163 -9.34 13.82 -4.12
C ASN A 163 -10.60 14.68 -3.97
N GLY A 164 -10.51 15.93 -3.50
CA GLY A 164 -11.65 16.83 -3.35
C GLY A 164 -12.70 16.39 -2.31
N ILE A 165 -12.40 15.40 -1.48
CA ILE A 165 -13.31 14.85 -0.46
C ILE A 165 -13.12 15.62 0.84
N ASN A 166 -14.23 15.87 1.55
CA ASN A 166 -14.21 16.51 2.86
C ASN A 166 -13.41 15.67 3.88
N GLU A 167 -12.55 16.31 4.68
CA GLU A 167 -11.73 15.65 5.69
C GLU A 167 -12.55 14.82 6.69
N SER A 168 -13.75 15.30 7.07
CA SER A 168 -14.64 14.59 7.98
C SER A 168 -15.17 13.27 7.38
N GLU A 169 -15.41 13.22 6.07
CA GLU A 169 -15.79 12.00 5.37
C GLU A 169 -14.63 11.01 5.29
N LEU A 170 -13.40 11.50 5.09
CA LEU A 170 -12.19 10.67 5.13
C LEU A 170 -11.98 10.08 6.52
N ILE A 171 -12.06 10.87 7.58
CA ILE A 171 -11.93 10.39 8.97
C ILE A 171 -13.01 9.34 9.30
N SER A 172 -14.25 9.57 8.85
CA SER A 172 -15.34 8.60 8.98
C SER A 172 -15.01 7.30 8.25
N GLN A 173 -14.51 7.39 7.01
CA GLN A 173 -14.06 6.24 6.23
C GLN A 173 -12.92 5.47 6.90
N GLY A 174 -11.95 6.18 7.50
CA GLY A 174 -10.86 5.57 8.26
C GLY A 174 -11.36 4.80 9.47
N SER A 175 -12.41 5.29 10.13
CA SER A 175 -13.08 4.58 11.23
C SER A 175 -13.78 3.31 10.74
N TYR A 176 -14.45 3.38 9.57
CA TYR A 176 -15.01 2.19 8.92
C TYR A 176 -13.95 1.16 8.51
N TYR A 177 -12.73 1.59 8.19
CA TYR A 177 -11.61 0.68 7.91
C TYR A 177 -11.21 -0.13 9.14
N LEU A 178 -11.13 0.51 10.30
CA LEU A 178 -10.86 -0.20 11.57
C LEU A 178 -12.02 -1.14 11.93
N LEU A 179 -13.27 -0.70 11.80
CA LEU A 179 -14.44 -1.55 12.04
C LEU A 179 -14.50 -2.76 11.09
N ASN A 180 -14.17 -2.54 9.81
CA ASN A 180 -14.05 -3.62 8.84
C ASN A 180 -12.98 -4.65 9.26
N SER A 181 -11.81 -4.19 9.72
CA SER A 181 -10.79 -5.11 10.23
C SER A 181 -11.28 -5.87 11.46
N PHE A 182 -12.02 -5.25 12.38
CA PHE A 182 -12.56 -5.94 13.55
C PHE A 182 -13.53 -7.05 13.14
N TYR A 183 -14.37 -6.81 12.14
CA TYR A 183 -15.32 -7.81 11.65
C TYR A 183 -14.64 -8.93 10.84
N MET A 184 -13.72 -8.57 9.94
CA MET A 184 -13.07 -9.53 9.03
C MET A 184 -11.91 -10.28 9.68
N ASP A 185 -11.30 -9.69 10.72
CA ASP A 185 -10.16 -10.20 11.48
C ASP A 185 -10.23 -9.75 12.95
N PRO A 186 -11.08 -10.41 13.77
CA PRO A 186 -11.28 -10.05 15.17
C PRO A 186 -10.02 -10.17 16.04
N LEU A 187 -8.94 -10.75 15.55
CA LEU A 187 -7.69 -10.94 16.28
C LEU A 187 -6.75 -9.72 16.16
N THR A 188 -6.62 -9.15 14.96
CA THR A 188 -5.56 -8.18 14.66
C THR A 188 -5.62 -6.92 15.53
N LEU A 189 -6.79 -6.29 15.66
CA LEU A 189 -6.93 -5.06 16.45
C LEU A 189 -6.72 -5.28 17.95
N PRO A 190 -7.28 -6.32 18.61
CA PRO A 190 -6.95 -6.62 20.00
C PRO A 190 -5.45 -6.82 20.25
N VAL A 191 -4.72 -7.48 19.34
CA VAL A 191 -3.27 -7.63 19.47
C VAL A 191 -2.56 -6.28 19.37
N ILE A 192 -2.96 -5.42 18.40
CA ILE A 192 -2.45 -4.05 18.29
C ILE A 192 -2.69 -3.25 19.57
N LEU A 193 -3.91 -3.30 20.11
CA LEU A 193 -4.26 -2.66 21.38
C LEU A 193 -3.42 -3.20 22.54
N GLY A 194 -3.17 -4.50 22.59
CA GLY A 194 -2.24 -5.11 23.55
C GLY A 194 -0.84 -4.51 23.44
N GLY A 195 -0.29 -4.39 22.23
CA GLY A 195 1.02 -3.76 21.98
C GLY A 195 1.09 -2.28 22.35
N LEU A 196 -0.04 -1.56 22.27
CA LEU A 196 -0.15 -0.17 22.72
C LEU A 196 -0.20 -0.06 24.25
N VAL A 197 -0.98 -0.90 24.92
CA VAL A 197 -1.32 -0.72 26.34
C VAL A 197 -0.31 -1.40 27.29
N ILE A 198 0.12 -2.62 26.97
CA ILE A 198 0.94 -3.46 27.86
C ILE A 198 2.27 -2.78 28.26
N PRO A 199 3.02 -2.10 27.36
CA PRO A 199 4.22 -1.38 27.76
C PRO A 199 4.00 -0.41 28.92
N PHE A 200 2.92 0.37 28.89
CA PHE A 200 2.61 1.36 29.92
C PHE A 200 2.17 0.72 31.24
N LEU A 201 1.32 -0.32 31.17
CA LEU A 201 0.87 -1.05 32.37
C LEU A 201 2.04 -1.67 33.15
N PHE A 202 3.03 -2.23 32.44
CA PHE A 202 4.20 -2.86 33.06
C PHE A 202 5.43 -1.93 33.13
N LYS A 203 5.26 -0.63 32.85
CA LYS A 203 6.33 0.39 32.87
C LYS A 203 7.60 -0.01 32.09
N ARG A 204 7.41 -0.64 30.93
CA ARG A 204 8.48 -1.09 30.04
C ARG A 204 8.86 0.04 29.07
N ASN A 205 9.54 1.06 29.59
CA ASN A 205 9.84 2.31 28.87
C ASN A 205 10.57 2.10 27.53
N VAL A 206 11.34 1.01 27.37
CA VAL A 206 12.03 0.67 26.11
C VAL A 206 11.06 0.46 24.94
N PHE A 207 9.81 0.07 25.20
CA PHE A 207 8.81 -0.16 24.15
C PHE A 207 7.86 1.02 23.91
N PHE A 208 7.94 2.10 24.72
CA PHE A 208 7.12 3.29 24.50
C PHE A 208 7.29 3.87 23.09
N PRO A 209 8.52 4.02 22.54
CA PRO A 209 8.68 4.54 21.19
C PRO A 209 7.98 3.67 20.14
N ALA A 210 8.07 2.34 20.26
CA ALA A 210 7.40 1.41 19.35
C ALA A 210 5.87 1.53 19.43
N ALA A 211 5.33 1.67 20.64
CA ALA A 211 3.90 1.93 20.86
C ALA A 211 3.46 3.28 20.27
N PHE A 212 4.27 4.34 20.41
CA PHE A 212 4.01 5.62 19.75
C PHE A 212 4.05 5.51 18.22
N GLY A 213 4.95 4.69 17.66
CA GLY A 213 4.97 4.40 16.23
C GLY A 213 3.67 3.76 15.74
N ILE A 214 3.16 2.76 16.49
CA ILE A 214 1.84 2.17 16.23
C ILE A 214 0.74 3.25 16.30
N LEU A 215 0.74 4.07 17.35
CA LEU A 215 -0.27 5.12 17.56
C LEU A 215 -0.28 6.14 16.42
N PHE A 216 0.87 6.68 16.04
CA PHE A 216 0.98 7.62 14.92
C PHE A 216 0.52 7.02 13.60
N TYR A 217 0.85 5.75 13.36
CA TYR A 217 0.40 5.06 12.17
C TYR A 217 -1.11 4.83 12.17
N LEU A 218 -1.73 4.47 13.30
CA LEU A 218 -3.19 4.33 13.40
C LEU A 218 -3.91 5.68 13.19
N ILE A 219 -3.40 6.76 13.77
CA ILE A 219 -3.91 8.12 13.54
C ILE A 219 -3.82 8.46 12.05
N TYR A 220 -2.67 8.20 11.43
CA TYR A 220 -2.46 8.40 10.00
C TYR A 220 -3.47 7.62 9.16
N ILE A 221 -3.67 6.32 9.42
CA ILE A 221 -4.68 5.47 8.73
C ILE A 221 -6.06 6.14 8.79
N VAL A 222 -6.47 6.63 9.97
CA VAL A 222 -7.79 7.25 10.13
C VAL A 222 -7.88 8.54 9.32
N ILE A 223 -6.87 9.41 9.39
CA ILE A 223 -6.84 10.70 8.69
C ILE A 223 -6.93 10.52 7.17
N ILE A 224 -6.23 9.54 6.61
CA ILE A 224 -6.24 9.31 5.15
C ILE A 224 -7.46 8.51 4.66
N GLY A 225 -8.36 8.11 5.56
CA GLY A 225 -9.54 7.30 5.26
C GLY A 225 -9.29 5.81 5.05
N GLY A 226 -8.14 5.30 5.49
CA GLY A 226 -7.79 3.88 5.41
C GLY A 226 -7.36 3.42 4.02
N ASP A 227 -7.65 2.16 3.69
CA ASP A 227 -7.40 1.57 2.38
C ASP A 227 -8.64 0.82 1.88
N PHE A 228 -8.73 0.60 0.57
CA PHE A 228 -9.78 -0.27 0.02
C PHE A 228 -9.48 -1.74 0.26
N MET A 229 -8.21 -2.09 0.55
CA MET A 229 -7.78 -3.45 0.85
C MET A 229 -7.89 -3.73 2.36
N SER A 230 -8.85 -4.58 2.74
CA SER A 230 -9.12 -4.93 4.15
C SER A 230 -7.85 -5.42 4.86
N GLY A 231 -7.54 -4.84 6.03
CA GLY A 231 -6.43 -5.25 6.90
C GLY A 231 -5.00 -4.90 6.44
N ARG A 232 -4.78 -4.46 5.19
CA ARG A 232 -3.43 -4.21 4.64
C ARG A 232 -2.56 -3.32 5.53
N PHE A 233 -3.08 -2.17 5.92
CA PHE A 233 -2.31 -1.18 6.68
C PHE A 233 -2.09 -1.64 8.12
N LEU A 234 -2.97 -2.49 8.66
CA LEU A 234 -2.87 -2.99 10.03
C LEU A 234 -1.83 -4.11 10.20
N SER A 235 -1.40 -4.75 9.10
CA SER A 235 -0.39 -5.82 9.14
C SER A 235 0.93 -5.42 9.79
N SER A 236 1.41 -4.19 9.56
CA SER A 236 2.70 -3.70 10.09
C SER A 236 2.61 -3.26 11.57
N PRO A 237 1.59 -2.48 11.99
CA PRO A 237 1.29 -2.28 13.42
C PRO A 237 1.11 -3.58 14.20
N PHE A 238 0.40 -4.56 13.61
CA PHE A 238 0.21 -5.89 14.21
C PHE A 238 1.55 -6.58 14.47
N LEU A 239 2.45 -6.57 13.49
CA LEU A 239 3.79 -7.14 13.65
C LEU A 239 4.57 -6.48 14.79
N ILE A 240 4.55 -5.15 14.89
CA ILE A 240 5.25 -4.44 15.96
C ILE A 240 4.61 -4.77 17.32
N ALA A 241 3.29 -4.86 17.38
CA ALA A 241 2.60 -5.28 18.59
C ALA A 241 3.02 -6.70 19.02
N ILE A 242 3.13 -7.64 18.08
CA ILE A 242 3.67 -8.99 18.34
C ILE A 242 5.11 -8.93 18.87
N ILE A 243 5.97 -8.09 18.28
CA ILE A 243 7.34 -7.88 18.78
C ILE A 243 7.31 -7.39 20.23
N ILE A 244 6.51 -6.39 20.56
CA ILE A 244 6.37 -5.88 21.94
C ILE A 244 5.87 -6.97 22.89
N LEU A 245 4.79 -7.66 22.53
CA LEU A 245 4.14 -8.67 23.37
C LEU A 245 5.03 -9.90 23.58
N SER A 246 5.86 -10.27 22.60
CA SER A 246 6.81 -11.37 22.70
C SER A 246 7.83 -11.21 23.84
N GLN A 247 8.07 -9.97 24.28
CA GLN A 247 9.02 -9.64 25.34
C GLN A 247 8.39 -9.72 26.73
N THR A 248 7.11 -10.07 26.82
CA THR A 248 6.39 -10.21 28.09
C THR A 248 6.45 -11.66 28.56
N GLU A 249 7.00 -11.89 29.76
CA GLU A 249 7.02 -13.23 30.33
C GLU A 249 5.63 -13.60 30.86
N LEU A 250 5.07 -14.68 30.33
CA LEU A 250 3.80 -15.24 30.80
C LEU A 250 4.04 -16.58 31.50
N ARG A 251 3.41 -16.75 32.67
CA ARG A 251 3.30 -18.07 33.31
C ARG A 251 2.46 -18.98 32.43
N TRP A 252 2.74 -20.29 32.44
CA TRP A 252 2.09 -21.28 31.56
C TRP A 252 0.55 -21.18 31.53
N ARG A 253 -0.11 -20.98 32.68
CA ARG A 253 -1.58 -20.83 32.74
C ARG A 253 -2.06 -19.63 31.92
N LYS A 254 -1.35 -18.49 32.00
CA LYS A 254 -1.66 -17.27 31.24
C LYS A 254 -1.33 -17.46 29.76
N THR A 255 -0.27 -18.21 29.43
CA THR A 255 0.07 -18.59 28.06
C THR A 255 -1.06 -19.40 27.42
N ILE A 256 -1.61 -20.40 28.11
CA ILE A 256 -2.73 -21.20 27.60
C ILE A 256 -3.96 -20.33 27.39
N ILE A 257 -4.32 -19.49 28.37
CA ILE A 257 -5.46 -18.56 28.22
C ILE A 257 -5.26 -17.65 27.00
N ALA A 258 -4.07 -17.06 26.84
CA ALA A 258 -3.77 -16.22 25.70
C ALA A 258 -3.85 -16.99 24.37
N LEU A 259 -3.32 -18.22 24.30
CA LEU A 259 -3.46 -19.09 23.12
C LEU A 259 -4.92 -19.38 22.80
N SER A 260 -5.72 -19.76 23.80
CA SER A 260 -7.15 -20.04 23.62
C SER A 260 -7.90 -18.81 23.11
N VAL A 261 -7.60 -17.62 23.63
CA VAL A 261 -8.20 -16.36 23.15
C VAL A 261 -7.78 -16.05 21.71
N ILE A 262 -6.49 -16.19 21.38
CA ILE A 262 -5.98 -15.95 20.02
C ILE A 262 -6.65 -16.88 19.01
N VAL A 263 -6.70 -18.17 19.32
CA VAL A 263 -7.33 -19.19 18.46
C VAL A 263 -8.82 -18.92 18.34
N PHE A 264 -9.51 -18.65 19.45
CA PHE A 264 -10.93 -18.32 19.44
C PHE A 264 -11.24 -17.12 18.55
N LEU A 265 -10.54 -15.99 18.75
CA LEU A 265 -10.73 -14.78 17.94
C LEU A 265 -10.39 -15.01 16.45
N GLY A 266 -9.33 -15.77 16.17
CA GLY A 266 -8.96 -16.13 14.81
C GLY A 266 -9.97 -17.02 14.10
N LEU A 267 -10.58 -17.97 14.82
CA LEU A 267 -11.65 -18.83 14.31
C LEU A 267 -12.98 -18.09 14.12
N MET A 268 -13.20 -16.99 14.83
CA MET A 268 -14.38 -16.13 14.66
C MET A 268 -14.36 -15.29 13.38
N ALA A 269 -13.21 -15.18 12.69
CA ALA A 269 -13.16 -14.50 11.40
C ALA A 269 -14.13 -15.18 10.40
N PRO A 270 -14.86 -14.42 9.55
CA PRO A 270 -15.79 -15.00 8.57
C PRO A 270 -15.13 -15.98 7.59
N TYR A 271 -13.83 -15.82 7.34
CA TYR A 271 -13.02 -16.67 6.47
C TYR A 271 -11.66 -16.94 7.14
N PRO A 272 -11.59 -17.82 8.16
CA PRO A 272 -10.35 -18.07 8.89
C PRO A 272 -9.26 -18.55 7.94
N THR A 273 -8.07 -17.99 8.10
CA THR A 273 -6.90 -18.23 7.24
C THR A 273 -6.55 -19.72 7.14
N ILE A 274 -6.69 -20.46 8.23
CA ILE A 274 -6.37 -21.89 8.31
C ILE A 274 -7.29 -22.80 7.46
N PHE A 275 -8.48 -22.32 7.10
CA PHE A 275 -9.44 -23.07 6.27
C PHE A 275 -9.35 -22.69 4.78
N SER A 276 -8.25 -22.05 4.38
CA SER A 276 -8.02 -21.68 2.98
C SER A 276 -7.81 -22.92 2.11
N SER A 277 -8.77 -23.20 1.23
CA SER A 277 -8.72 -24.28 0.24
C SER A 277 -8.92 -23.74 -1.18
N THR A 278 -8.96 -24.61 -2.19
CA THR A 278 -9.30 -24.24 -3.59
C THR A 278 -10.64 -23.50 -3.71
N THR A 279 -11.56 -23.71 -2.77
CA THR A 279 -12.89 -23.08 -2.75
C THR A 279 -12.94 -21.79 -1.92
N TYR A 280 -11.80 -21.27 -1.45
CA TYR A 280 -11.76 -19.99 -0.72
C TYR A 280 -12.40 -18.87 -1.55
N GLY A 281 -13.43 -18.23 -1.00
CA GLY A 281 -14.24 -17.22 -1.70
C GLY A 281 -15.41 -17.74 -2.54
N LEU A 282 -15.72 -19.05 -2.54
CA LEU A 282 -16.89 -19.64 -3.24
C LEU A 282 -18.05 -20.02 -2.30
N GLY A 283 -18.12 -19.45 -1.09
CA GLY A 283 -19.19 -19.77 -0.14
C GLY A 283 -20.61 -19.49 -0.66
N PRO A 284 -21.66 -20.10 -0.08
CA PRO A 284 -23.04 -20.06 -0.59
C PRO A 284 -23.65 -18.66 -0.72
N LYS A 285 -23.14 -17.65 -0.01
CA LYS A 285 -23.53 -16.23 -0.18
C LYS A 285 -22.96 -15.56 -1.43
N ILE A 286 -21.92 -16.12 -2.06
CA ILE A 286 -21.15 -15.51 -3.16
C ILE A 286 -21.62 -16.01 -4.54
N VAL A 287 -22.30 -17.16 -4.61
CA VAL A 287 -22.80 -17.71 -5.89
C VAL A 287 -23.84 -16.78 -6.55
N LYS A 288 -24.50 -15.89 -5.80
CA LYS A 288 -25.37 -14.83 -6.35
C LYS A 288 -24.62 -13.58 -6.87
N GLY A 289 -23.33 -13.44 -6.55
CA GLY A 289 -22.51 -12.25 -6.82
C GLY A 289 -21.54 -12.34 -7.99
N PHE A 290 -21.47 -13.49 -8.69
CA PHE A 290 -20.69 -13.64 -9.93
C PHE A 290 -21.39 -12.96 -11.13
N ARG A 291 -21.89 -11.74 -10.94
CA ARG A 291 -22.17 -10.80 -12.02
C ARG A 291 -20.96 -9.91 -12.15
N ILE A 292 -20.43 -9.81 -13.36
CA ILE A 292 -19.61 -8.69 -13.80
C ILE A 292 -20.46 -7.42 -13.52
N GLY A 293 -20.25 -6.79 -12.35
CA GLY A 293 -21.20 -5.87 -11.71
C GLY A 293 -20.74 -5.45 -10.30
N PRO A 294 -21.25 -4.36 -9.72
CA PRO A 294 -20.58 -3.54 -8.70
C PRO A 294 -20.67 -4.05 -7.25
N TYR A 295 -21.24 -5.22 -6.99
CA TYR A 295 -21.32 -5.78 -5.65
C TYR A 295 -19.99 -6.44 -5.28
N ILE A 296 -18.97 -5.59 -5.12
CA ILE A 296 -17.79 -5.92 -4.32
C ILE A 296 -18.34 -6.39 -2.98
N LEU A 297 -17.85 -7.52 -2.48
CA LEU A 297 -18.14 -8.04 -1.14
C LEU A 297 -17.55 -7.07 -0.10
N THR A 298 -18.13 -5.88 -0.03
CA THR A 298 -17.86 -4.88 1.00
C THR A 298 -18.83 -5.18 2.12
N THR A 299 -18.30 -5.21 3.34
CA THR A 299 -19.09 -5.60 4.51
C THR A 299 -20.07 -4.51 4.93
N PHE A 300 -19.93 -3.30 4.37
CA PHE A 300 -20.66 -2.08 4.79
C PHE A 300 -20.95 -1.10 3.63
N ASP A 301 -20.93 -1.52 2.36
CA ASP A 301 -21.10 -0.62 1.18
C ASP A 301 -20.16 0.60 1.19
N ASN A 302 -19.01 0.46 1.86
CA ASN A 302 -18.05 1.53 2.10
C ASN A 302 -16.82 1.45 1.17
N GLY A 303 -16.85 0.56 0.17
CA GLY A 303 -15.74 0.40 -0.77
C GLY A 303 -14.52 -0.37 -0.24
N ILE A 304 -14.58 -0.94 0.97
CA ILE A 304 -13.50 -1.75 1.56
C ILE A 304 -13.76 -3.22 1.26
N ALA A 305 -12.78 -3.90 0.67
CA ALA A 305 -12.93 -5.25 0.14
C ALA A 305 -11.85 -6.19 0.67
N ASP A 306 -12.23 -7.46 0.80
CA ASP A 306 -11.31 -8.57 0.92
C ASP A 306 -10.76 -8.94 -0.46
N GLU A 307 -9.67 -8.28 -0.84
CA GLU A 307 -9.07 -8.44 -2.18
C GLU A 307 -8.50 -9.85 -2.38
N ARG A 308 -8.03 -10.53 -1.32
CA ARG A 308 -7.63 -11.94 -1.44
C ARG A 308 -8.83 -12.76 -1.85
N LEU A 309 -9.95 -12.63 -1.16
CA LEU A 309 -11.18 -13.35 -1.48
C LEU A 309 -11.63 -13.07 -2.93
N PHE A 310 -11.53 -11.82 -3.38
CA PHE A 310 -11.88 -11.41 -4.74
C PHE A 310 -11.00 -12.08 -5.81
N TYR A 311 -9.68 -12.09 -5.65
CA TYR A 311 -8.75 -12.60 -6.66
C TYR A 311 -8.50 -14.12 -6.59
N TYR A 312 -8.70 -14.76 -5.43
CA TYR A 312 -8.22 -16.11 -5.15
C TYR A 312 -8.64 -17.17 -6.17
N GLN A 313 -9.84 -17.04 -6.75
CA GLN A 313 -10.37 -18.02 -7.69
C GLN A 313 -9.62 -18.08 -9.02
N PHE A 314 -8.90 -17.01 -9.38
CA PHE A 314 -8.09 -16.96 -10.60
C PHE A 314 -6.60 -16.89 -10.32
N THR A 315 -6.19 -16.25 -9.21
CA THR A 315 -4.79 -15.96 -8.92
C THR A 315 -4.24 -16.69 -7.69
N GLY A 316 -5.06 -17.49 -7.01
CA GLY A 316 -4.59 -18.29 -5.87
C GLY A 316 -3.67 -19.41 -6.33
N LEU A 317 -2.62 -19.74 -5.55
CA LEU A 317 -1.65 -20.78 -5.92
C LEU A 317 -2.32 -22.12 -6.25
N LEU A 318 -3.34 -22.51 -5.49
CA LEU A 318 -4.10 -23.75 -5.72
C LEU A 318 -5.06 -23.68 -6.94
N ASN A 319 -5.35 -22.47 -7.44
CA ASN A 319 -6.27 -22.21 -8.56
C ASN A 319 -5.55 -21.64 -9.81
N HIS A 320 -4.21 -21.56 -9.82
CA HIS A 320 -3.41 -20.83 -10.81
C HIS A 320 -3.73 -21.18 -12.28
N LYS A 321 -4.19 -22.41 -12.56
CA LYS A 321 -4.55 -22.85 -13.92
C LYS A 321 -5.66 -22.00 -14.53
N LYS A 322 -6.51 -21.38 -13.71
CA LYS A 322 -7.63 -20.53 -14.13
C LYS A 322 -7.21 -19.11 -14.49
N LEU A 323 -5.97 -18.70 -14.26
CA LEU A 323 -5.53 -17.32 -14.50
C LEU A 323 -5.79 -16.84 -15.94
N LYS A 324 -5.56 -17.71 -16.93
CA LYS A 324 -5.83 -17.41 -18.35
C LYS A 324 -7.31 -17.21 -18.66
N GLU A 325 -8.19 -17.75 -17.83
CA GLU A 325 -9.64 -17.62 -17.98
C GLU A 325 -10.18 -16.32 -17.38
N HIS A 326 -9.36 -15.60 -16.61
CA HIS A 326 -9.73 -14.36 -15.96
C HIS A 326 -10.27 -13.35 -17.00
N PRO A 327 -11.45 -12.73 -16.79
CA PRO A 327 -12.07 -11.82 -17.77
C PRO A 327 -11.15 -10.68 -18.25
N TRP A 328 -10.40 -10.08 -17.33
CA TRP A 328 -9.40 -9.05 -17.66
C TRP A 328 -8.24 -9.55 -18.53
N VAL A 329 -7.83 -10.82 -18.40
CA VAL A 329 -6.80 -11.41 -19.28
C VAL A 329 -7.36 -11.61 -20.68
N LYS A 330 -8.59 -12.14 -20.80
CA LYS A 330 -9.28 -12.27 -22.08
C LYS A 330 -9.46 -10.92 -22.77
N LYS A 331 -9.90 -9.89 -22.03
CA LYS A 331 -10.05 -8.53 -22.55
C LYS A 331 -8.71 -7.92 -22.97
N ALA A 332 -7.65 -8.20 -22.23
CA ALA A 332 -6.30 -7.74 -22.58
C ALA A 332 -5.80 -8.34 -23.89
N PHE A 333 -6.02 -9.64 -24.12
CA PHE A 333 -5.68 -10.28 -25.40
C PHE A 333 -6.52 -9.72 -26.55
N GLN A 334 -7.81 -9.52 -26.36
CA GLN A 334 -8.68 -8.87 -27.35
C GLN A 334 -8.14 -7.48 -27.75
N VAL A 335 -7.86 -6.62 -26.77
CA VAL A 335 -7.34 -5.26 -27.00
C VAL A 335 -6.00 -5.28 -27.72
N LYS A 336 -5.15 -6.25 -27.39
CA LYS A 336 -3.85 -6.45 -28.03
C LYS A 336 -3.98 -6.88 -29.49
N GLU A 337 -4.90 -7.81 -29.79
CA GLU A 337 -5.18 -8.29 -31.15
C GLU A 337 -5.78 -7.18 -32.04
N GLU A 338 -6.73 -6.42 -31.49
CA GLU A 338 -7.38 -5.28 -32.16
C GLU A 338 -6.45 -4.05 -32.29
N LYS A 339 -5.31 -4.04 -31.57
CA LYS A 339 -4.41 -2.88 -31.42
C LYS A 339 -5.14 -1.61 -30.95
N SER A 340 -6.14 -1.80 -30.09
CA SER A 340 -6.98 -0.72 -29.56
C SER A 340 -6.19 0.15 -28.57
N SER A 341 -5.54 1.20 -29.09
CA SER A 341 -4.70 2.14 -28.33
C SER A 341 -4.88 3.58 -28.83
N PRO A 342 -5.04 4.58 -27.94
CA PRO A 342 -5.17 4.45 -26.50
C PRO A 342 -6.52 3.82 -26.08
N ILE A 343 -6.57 3.23 -24.89
CA ILE A 343 -7.80 2.69 -24.29
C ILE A 343 -8.05 3.30 -22.92
N VAL A 344 -9.30 3.67 -22.65
CA VAL A 344 -9.73 4.10 -21.32
C VAL A 344 -10.07 2.87 -20.48
N TYR A 345 -9.27 2.60 -19.45
CA TYR A 345 -9.47 1.43 -18.59
C TYR A 345 -8.86 1.66 -17.20
N THR A 346 -9.57 1.25 -16.14
CA THR A 346 -9.16 1.50 -14.74
C THR A 346 -8.21 0.42 -14.18
N ILE A 347 -8.07 -0.71 -14.87
CA ILE A 347 -7.39 -1.89 -14.33
C ILE A 347 -6.01 -2.01 -14.95
N ALA A 348 -5.05 -1.26 -14.43
CA ALA A 348 -3.67 -1.28 -14.93
C ALA A 348 -2.89 -2.55 -14.54
N GLY A 349 -3.36 -3.33 -13.55
CA GLY A 349 -2.70 -4.53 -13.04
C GLY A 349 -2.70 -5.70 -14.03
N ILE A 350 -3.55 -6.72 -13.79
CA ILE A 350 -3.61 -7.92 -14.65
C ILE A 350 -3.85 -7.54 -16.12
N PHE A 351 -4.83 -6.68 -16.40
CA PHE A 351 -5.11 -6.28 -17.78
C PHE A 351 -3.91 -5.60 -18.44
N GLY A 352 -3.29 -4.60 -17.78
CA GLY A 352 -2.13 -3.91 -18.34
C GLY A 352 -0.94 -4.82 -18.60
N TYR A 353 -0.66 -5.76 -17.70
CA TYR A 353 0.40 -6.75 -17.90
C TYR A 353 0.17 -7.60 -19.15
N TYR A 354 -1.04 -8.13 -19.36
CA TYR A 354 -1.34 -9.00 -20.50
C TYR A 354 -1.58 -8.23 -21.81
N ALA A 355 -2.03 -6.97 -21.75
CA ALA A 355 -2.20 -6.11 -22.93
C ALA A 355 -0.83 -5.79 -23.55
N GLY A 356 0.20 -5.70 -22.70
CA GLY A 356 1.59 -5.51 -23.10
C GLY A 356 1.95 -4.04 -23.32
N PRO A 357 3.24 -3.76 -23.52
CA PRO A 357 3.79 -2.41 -23.44
C PRO A 357 3.38 -1.47 -24.60
N GLN A 358 2.75 -2.00 -25.64
CA GLN A 358 2.35 -1.22 -26.84
C GLN A 358 0.96 -0.60 -26.71
N ILE A 359 0.18 -1.01 -25.71
CA ILE A 359 -1.16 -0.46 -25.46
C ILE A 359 -1.04 0.67 -24.45
N HIS A 360 -1.43 1.88 -24.86
CA HIS A 360 -1.48 3.02 -23.95
C HIS A 360 -2.80 3.02 -23.19
N ILE A 361 -2.73 2.87 -21.87
CA ILE A 361 -3.90 2.84 -20.99
C ILE A 361 -4.06 4.22 -20.36
N VAL A 362 -5.19 4.86 -20.65
CA VAL A 362 -5.63 6.06 -19.95
C VAL A 362 -6.44 5.60 -18.74
N ASP A 363 -5.83 5.66 -17.56
CA ASP A 363 -6.43 5.27 -16.29
C ASP A 363 -7.23 6.42 -15.68
N PRO A 364 -8.58 6.35 -15.63
CA PRO A 364 -9.39 7.41 -15.05
C PRO A 364 -9.23 7.59 -13.54
N TRP A 365 -8.69 6.60 -12.83
CA TRP A 365 -8.31 6.78 -11.42
C TRP A 365 -7.02 7.58 -11.26
N ALA A 366 -6.36 7.89 -12.37
CA ALA A 366 -5.14 8.67 -12.46
C ALA A 366 -3.96 8.09 -11.69
N LEU A 367 -3.96 6.79 -11.37
CA LEU A 367 -2.85 6.16 -10.66
C LEU A 367 -1.61 6.13 -11.56
N GLY A 368 -1.81 5.86 -12.85
CA GLY A 368 -0.75 5.85 -13.87
C GLY A 368 -0.71 7.10 -14.77
N ASP A 369 -1.74 7.95 -14.76
CA ASP A 369 -1.82 9.10 -15.68
C ASP A 369 -1.28 10.39 -15.03
N PRO A 370 -0.27 11.05 -15.64
CA PRO A 370 0.41 12.20 -15.04
C PRO A 370 -0.38 13.51 -15.16
N LEU A 371 -1.30 13.64 -16.13
CA LEU A 371 -2.15 14.83 -16.26
C LEU A 371 -3.38 14.70 -15.37
N LEU A 372 -4.09 13.57 -15.46
CA LEU A 372 -5.32 13.35 -14.71
C LEU A 372 -5.09 13.38 -13.19
N SER A 373 -3.88 13.06 -12.70
CA SER A 373 -3.57 13.11 -11.26
C SER A 373 -3.51 14.54 -10.70
N LYS A 374 -3.48 15.53 -11.59
CA LYS A 374 -3.50 16.97 -11.29
C LYS A 374 -4.90 17.56 -11.36
N LEU A 375 -5.87 16.80 -11.86
CA LEU A 375 -7.26 17.23 -11.98
C LEU A 375 -8.08 16.76 -10.78
N PRO A 376 -9.11 17.54 -10.39
CA PRO A 376 -9.99 17.18 -9.28
C PRO A 376 -10.73 15.88 -9.60
N ALA A 377 -10.99 15.09 -8.56
CA ALA A 377 -11.87 13.95 -8.71
C ALA A 377 -13.29 14.40 -9.04
N THR A 378 -14.06 13.56 -9.72
CA THR A 378 -15.43 13.83 -10.14
C THR A 378 -16.40 12.80 -9.57
N GLU A 379 -17.68 13.17 -9.48
CA GLU A 379 -18.77 12.35 -8.93
C GLU A 379 -19.16 11.13 -9.80
N TYR A 380 -18.20 10.47 -10.43
CA TYR A 380 -18.43 9.28 -11.26
C TYR A 380 -17.69 8.09 -10.66
N TRP A 381 -18.36 7.38 -9.74
CA TRP A 381 -17.89 6.12 -9.15
C TRP A 381 -17.31 5.16 -10.21
N ARG A 382 -17.93 5.14 -11.39
CA ARG A 382 -17.35 4.60 -12.63
C ARG A 382 -17.51 5.64 -13.72
N VAL A 383 -16.46 5.89 -14.50
CA VAL A 383 -16.58 6.63 -15.76
C VAL A 383 -17.73 6.02 -16.57
N GLY A 384 -18.82 6.77 -16.74
CA GLY A 384 -19.99 6.35 -17.52
C GLY A 384 -21.05 5.50 -16.82
N SER A 385 -21.05 5.33 -15.49
CA SER A 385 -22.19 4.71 -14.77
C SER A 385 -22.88 5.71 -13.84
N LYS A 386 -24.22 5.67 -13.77
CA LYS A 386 -24.99 6.42 -12.76
C LYS A 386 -24.72 5.85 -11.37
N ILE A 387 -24.53 6.72 -10.37
CA ILE A 387 -24.45 6.34 -8.96
C ILE A 387 -25.79 5.69 -8.57
N GLN A 388 -25.75 4.54 -7.90
CA GLN A 388 -26.95 3.95 -7.34
C GLN A 388 -27.35 4.72 -6.06
N PRO A 389 -28.66 4.90 -5.78
CA PRO A 389 -29.09 5.55 -4.55
C PRO A 389 -28.45 4.92 -3.31
N GLY A 390 -27.73 5.73 -2.52
CA GLY A 390 -27.05 5.29 -1.29
C GLY A 390 -25.57 4.91 -1.46
N GLU A 391 -25.04 4.80 -2.68
CA GLU A 391 -23.60 4.57 -2.90
C GLU A 391 -22.81 5.88 -2.84
N LYS A 392 -21.61 5.85 -2.25
CA LYS A 392 -20.66 6.96 -2.35
C LYS A 392 -20.20 7.11 -3.80
N TRP A 393 -20.02 8.36 -4.24
CA TRP A 393 -19.48 8.64 -5.57
C TRP A 393 -18.01 8.26 -5.73
N TRP A 394 -17.33 7.88 -4.64
CA TRP A 394 -15.90 7.60 -4.58
C TRP A 394 -15.58 6.31 -3.81
N ARG A 395 -14.46 5.66 -4.17
CA ARG A 395 -13.83 4.56 -3.39
C ARG A 395 -12.55 5.06 -2.79
N ILE A 396 -12.28 4.75 -1.52
CA ILE A 396 -10.98 5.10 -0.95
C ILE A 396 -9.84 4.53 -1.81
N GLY A 397 -8.88 5.38 -2.17
CA GLY A 397 -7.74 5.02 -3.01
C GLY A 397 -8.02 4.94 -4.53
N HIS A 398 -9.28 5.07 -4.98
CA HIS A 398 -9.65 5.10 -6.40
C HIS A 398 -10.65 6.22 -6.68
N PHE A 399 -10.11 7.40 -6.97
CA PHE A 399 -10.89 8.60 -7.24
C PHE A 399 -10.92 8.84 -8.75
N ALA A 400 -12.11 8.80 -9.37
CA ALA A 400 -12.23 8.95 -10.81
C ALA A 400 -12.08 10.41 -11.23
N ARG A 401 -11.54 10.64 -12.43
CA ARG A 401 -11.43 11.96 -13.07
C ARG A 401 -12.14 11.95 -14.40
N LYS A 402 -12.73 13.09 -14.75
CA LYS A 402 -13.23 13.33 -16.10
C LYS A 402 -12.04 13.46 -17.05
N ILE A 403 -12.07 12.69 -18.13
CA ILE A 403 -11.08 12.81 -19.21
C ILE A 403 -11.35 14.12 -19.97
N PRO A 404 -10.38 15.03 -20.08
CA PRO A 404 -10.55 16.29 -20.80
C PRO A 404 -10.85 16.09 -22.29
N GLY A 405 -11.64 17.01 -22.86
CA GLY A 405 -11.92 17.05 -24.31
C GLY A 405 -10.62 17.12 -25.12
N GLY A 406 -10.51 16.27 -26.15
CA GLY A 406 -9.32 16.16 -26.99
C GLY A 406 -8.11 15.44 -26.36
N TYR A 407 -8.16 14.99 -25.10
CA TYR A 407 -7.01 14.31 -24.46
C TYR A 407 -6.68 12.96 -25.11
N LEU A 408 -7.71 12.15 -25.42
CA LEU A 408 -7.51 10.86 -26.07
C LEU A 408 -6.89 11.02 -27.47
N GLU A 409 -7.35 12.02 -28.23
CA GLU A 409 -6.78 12.33 -29.54
C GLU A 409 -5.34 12.81 -29.41
N THR A 410 -5.04 13.66 -28.41
CA THR A 410 -3.68 14.11 -28.09
C THR A 410 -2.73 12.95 -27.81
N ILE A 411 -3.17 11.94 -27.07
CA ILE A 411 -2.37 10.73 -26.81
C ILE A 411 -2.18 9.91 -28.09
N LYS A 412 -3.23 9.78 -28.89
CA LYS A 412 -3.25 8.96 -30.11
C LYS A 412 -2.36 9.53 -31.22
N THR A 413 -2.47 10.82 -31.49
CA THR A 413 -1.75 11.50 -32.59
C THR A 413 -0.41 12.08 -32.14
N GLY A 414 -0.27 12.40 -30.85
CA GLY A 414 0.85 13.18 -30.33
C GLY A 414 0.72 14.69 -30.58
N GLU A 415 -0.36 15.14 -31.24
CA GLU A 415 -0.62 16.54 -31.55
C GLU A 415 -1.51 17.21 -30.49
N LYS A 416 -1.50 18.55 -30.44
CA LYS A 416 -2.18 19.30 -29.38
C LYS A 416 -3.69 19.44 -29.65
N HIS A 417 -4.47 18.46 -29.20
CA HIS A 417 -5.93 18.46 -29.37
C HIS A 417 -6.72 18.85 -28.11
N LEU A 418 -6.08 18.99 -26.94
CA LEU A 418 -6.76 19.42 -25.70
C LEU A 418 -7.57 20.69 -25.91
N GLU A 419 -8.88 20.67 -25.67
CA GLU A 419 -9.79 21.76 -26.03
C GLU A 419 -9.55 23.03 -25.20
N ASP A 420 -9.39 22.89 -23.88
CA ASP A 420 -9.14 24.02 -22.99
C ASP A 420 -7.71 24.57 -23.13
N LYS A 421 -7.60 25.89 -23.34
CA LYS A 421 -6.32 26.58 -23.55
C LYS A 421 -5.39 26.51 -22.32
N SER A 422 -5.94 26.63 -21.11
CA SER A 422 -5.15 26.66 -19.87
C SER A 422 -4.60 25.27 -19.58
N LEU A 423 -5.45 24.25 -19.72
CA LEU A 423 -5.04 22.86 -19.55
C LEU A 423 -4.03 22.43 -20.62
N ARG A 424 -4.20 22.88 -21.86
CA ARG A 424 -3.24 22.65 -22.95
C ARG A 424 -1.87 23.24 -22.61
N GLU A 425 -1.83 24.48 -22.13
CA GLU A 425 -0.59 25.13 -21.70
C GLU A 425 0.08 24.37 -20.54
N TYR A 426 -0.70 23.93 -19.54
CA TYR A 426 -0.18 23.12 -18.44
C TYR A 426 0.40 21.79 -18.95
N TYR A 427 -0.31 21.11 -19.84
CA TYR A 427 0.14 19.85 -20.42
C TYR A 427 1.40 20.02 -21.26
N ASP A 428 1.55 21.12 -22.00
CA ASP A 428 2.78 21.44 -22.73
C ASP A 428 4.00 21.51 -21.79
N LYS A 429 3.85 22.11 -20.60
CA LYS A 429 4.91 22.13 -19.58
C LYS A 429 5.19 20.74 -19.03
N LEU A 430 4.13 19.98 -18.75
CA LEU A 430 4.22 18.61 -18.25
C LEU A 430 4.93 17.68 -19.26
N LEU A 431 4.68 17.85 -20.57
CA LEU A 431 5.29 17.05 -21.62
C LEU A 431 6.81 17.12 -21.64
N PHE A 432 7.41 18.28 -21.35
CA PHE A 432 8.86 18.38 -21.18
C PHE A 432 9.37 17.44 -20.08
N VAL A 433 8.61 17.31 -18.99
CA VAL A 433 8.99 16.48 -17.85
C VAL A 433 8.81 14.98 -18.13
N ILE A 434 7.68 14.60 -18.73
CA ILE A 434 7.30 13.19 -18.90
C ILE A 434 7.76 12.55 -20.22
N LYS A 435 8.12 13.34 -21.23
CA LYS A 435 8.61 12.86 -22.54
C LYS A 435 9.94 13.47 -23.00
N GLY A 436 10.43 14.53 -22.36
CA GLY A 436 11.69 15.18 -22.74
C GLY A 436 12.93 14.37 -22.37
N ASP A 437 14.04 14.65 -23.06
CA ASP A 437 15.34 14.03 -22.78
C ASP A 437 15.82 14.36 -21.37
N LEU A 438 16.41 13.37 -20.67
CA LEU A 438 16.72 13.48 -19.24
C LEU A 438 17.58 14.69 -18.87
N PHE A 439 18.53 15.06 -19.74
CA PHE A 439 19.48 16.16 -19.54
C PHE A 439 19.09 17.47 -20.23
N ASP A 440 17.90 17.53 -20.85
CA ASP A 440 17.42 18.76 -21.47
C ASP A 440 17.22 19.87 -20.43
N THR A 441 17.82 21.03 -20.67
CA THR A 441 17.79 22.15 -19.71
C THR A 441 16.37 22.67 -19.49
N GLN A 442 15.53 22.62 -20.53
CA GLN A 442 14.13 23.04 -20.46
C GLN A 442 13.32 22.03 -19.62
N ARG A 443 13.55 20.72 -19.76
CA ARG A 443 13.00 19.69 -18.87
C ARG A 443 13.38 19.92 -17.42
N LEU A 444 14.65 20.14 -17.11
CA LEU A 444 15.11 20.37 -15.73
C LEU A 444 14.48 21.63 -15.11
N LYS A 445 14.33 22.69 -15.91
CA LYS A 445 13.62 23.91 -15.51
C LYS A 445 12.14 23.65 -15.23
N GLU A 446 11.45 22.87 -16.07
CA GLU A 446 10.04 22.56 -15.86
C GLU A 446 9.80 21.59 -14.70
N ILE A 447 10.74 20.71 -14.37
CA ILE A 447 10.72 19.92 -13.12
C ILE A 447 10.65 20.86 -11.91
N ILE A 448 11.53 21.86 -11.85
CA ILE A 448 11.54 22.84 -10.76
C ILE A 448 10.20 23.59 -10.73
N ASN A 449 9.78 24.16 -11.87
CA ASN A 449 8.55 24.95 -11.94
C ASN A 449 7.30 24.17 -11.49
N LEU A 450 7.15 22.92 -11.94
CA LEU A 450 5.99 22.09 -11.58
C LEU A 450 6.01 21.65 -10.11
N ASN A 451 7.17 21.29 -9.56
CA ASN A 451 7.26 20.91 -8.14
C ASN A 451 7.06 22.10 -7.19
N PHE A 452 7.33 23.34 -7.64
CA PHE A 452 7.02 24.56 -6.90
C PHE A 452 5.62 25.14 -7.18
N GLY A 453 4.77 24.45 -7.95
CA GLY A 453 3.39 24.88 -8.19
C GLY A 453 3.24 26.11 -9.09
N LYS A 454 4.28 26.46 -9.88
CA LYS A 454 4.29 27.68 -10.72
C LYS A 454 3.12 27.74 -11.71
N TYR A 455 2.61 26.59 -12.13
CA TYR A 455 1.56 26.46 -13.14
C TYR A 455 0.19 26.06 -12.55
N ASP A 456 0.05 26.03 -11.22
CA ASP A 456 -1.20 25.61 -10.57
C ASP A 456 -2.38 26.51 -10.97
N TYR A 457 -2.12 27.78 -11.30
CA TYR A 457 -3.12 28.71 -11.81
C TYR A 457 -3.79 28.23 -13.11
N LEU A 458 -3.08 27.49 -13.97
CA LEU A 458 -3.64 26.93 -15.22
C LEU A 458 -4.62 25.80 -14.95
N VAL A 459 -4.29 24.94 -13.97
CA VAL A 459 -5.17 23.85 -13.52
C VAL A 459 -6.40 24.44 -12.84
N ASN A 460 -6.22 25.44 -11.98
CA ASN A 460 -7.33 26.11 -11.30
C ASN A 460 -8.27 26.82 -12.28
N ALA A 461 -7.73 27.48 -13.31
CA ALA A 461 -8.52 28.13 -14.37
C ALA A 461 -9.31 27.13 -15.23
N TYR A 462 -8.81 25.90 -15.39
CA TYR A 462 -9.58 24.82 -16.02
C TYR A 462 -10.69 24.31 -15.10
N ASN A 463 -10.37 24.08 -13.81
CA ASN A 463 -11.32 23.55 -12.83
C ASN A 463 -12.50 24.50 -12.60
N SER A 464 -12.26 25.81 -12.53
CA SER A 464 -13.35 26.80 -12.37
C SER A 464 -14.36 26.75 -13.51
N LYS A 465 -13.96 26.36 -14.72
CA LYS A 465 -14.89 26.20 -15.85
C LYS A 465 -15.72 24.93 -15.74
N LEU A 466 -15.22 23.90 -15.08
CA LEU A 466 -15.96 22.66 -14.84
C LEU A 466 -17.05 22.82 -13.79
N GLU A 467 -16.91 23.74 -12.84
CA GLU A 467 -17.93 24.03 -11.82
C GLU A 467 -19.11 24.86 -12.35
N HIS A 468 -18.93 25.52 -13.49
CA HIS A 468 -19.95 26.36 -14.14
C HIS A 468 -20.74 25.64 -15.26
N HIS A 469 -20.50 24.35 -15.47
CA HIS A 469 -21.15 23.50 -16.47
C HIS A 469 -21.72 22.25 -15.83
#